data_AF-A0A965KHH1-F1
#
_entry.id   AF-A0A965KHH1-F1
#
_cell.length_a   1.000
_cell.length_b   1.000
_cell.length_c   1.000
_cell.angle_alpha   90.00
_cell.angle_beta   90.00
_cell.angle_gamma   90.00
#
_symmetry.space_group_name_H-M   'P 1'
#
loop_
_entity.id
_entity.type
_entity.pdbx_description
1 polymer ?
#
loop_
_entity_poly.entity_id
_entity_poly.type
_entity_poly.pdbx_seq_one_letter_code
_entity_poly.pdbx_strand_id
1 'polypeptide(L)' 'KKYPAIIREIRGVGYMVGVALNVDPLPVVAALREAGILTVPAGGVAIRLLPPLNASVAESVQILDHVLGQWKVA' A
#
# COMPACT_ATOMS: atom_id res chain seq x y z
N LYS A 1 -4.94 -14.43 2.50
CA LYS A 1 -4.03 -13.36 2.03
C LYS A 1 -4.20 -13.24 0.51
N LYS A 2 -4.55 -12.06 -0.03
CA LYS A 2 -4.90 -11.88 -1.47
C LYS A 2 -3.69 -11.75 -2.39
N TYR A 3 -2.60 -11.12 -1.93
CA TYR A 3 -1.40 -10.82 -2.73
C TYR A 3 -0.09 -11.30 -2.07
N PRO A 4 0.08 -12.60 -1.77
CA PRO A 4 1.24 -13.09 -1.02
C PRO A 4 2.60 -12.94 -1.74
N ALA A 5 2.59 -12.89 -3.08
CA ALA A 5 3.81 -12.66 -3.86
C ALA A 5 4.29 -11.20 -3.75
N ILE A 6 3.39 -10.24 -3.53
CA ILE A 6 3.68 -8.81 -3.48
C ILE A 6 3.80 -8.32 -2.03
N ILE A 7 2.90 -8.75 -1.15
CA ILE A 7 2.85 -8.35 0.27
C ILE A 7 3.50 -9.43 1.13
N ARG A 8 4.59 -9.05 1.81
CA ARG A 8 5.27 -9.86 2.81
C ARG A 8 4.51 -9.88 4.13
N GLU A 9 4.18 -8.70 4.63
CA GLU A 9 3.65 -8.50 5.98
C GLU A 9 2.81 -7.22 6.04
N ILE A 10 1.81 -7.20 6.92
CA ILE A 10 1.09 -5.99 7.30
C ILE A 10 1.21 -5.85 8.82
N ARG A 11 1.64 -4.67 9.27
CA ARG A 11 1.79 -4.32 10.69
C ARG A 11 1.29 -2.92 10.94
N GLY A 12 0.77 -2.62 12.13
CA GLY A 12 0.28 -1.28 12.42
C GLY A 12 -0.66 -1.25 13.62
N VAL A 13 -0.96 -0.04 14.08
CA VAL A 13 -1.93 0.22 15.15
C VAL A 13 -2.80 1.39 14.72
N GLY A 14 -4.12 1.21 14.79
CA GLY A 14 -5.08 2.19 14.32
C GLY A 14 -4.86 2.54 12.85
N TYR A 15 -4.76 3.83 12.53
CA TYR A 15 -4.59 4.32 11.17
C TYR A 15 -3.13 4.35 10.71
N MET A 16 -2.17 4.08 11.59
CA MET A 16 -0.77 3.97 11.20
C MET A 16 -0.47 2.52 10.78
N VAL A 17 -0.57 2.25 9.48
CA VAL A 17 -0.39 0.91 8.91
C VAL A 17 0.82 0.88 8.00
N GLY A 18 1.73 -0.07 8.23
CA GLY A 18 2.86 -0.39 7.38
C GLY A 18 2.61 -1.69 6.60
N VAL A 19 2.79 -1.63 5.29
CA VAL A 19 2.70 -2.78 4.38
C VAL A 19 4.11 -3.09 3.87
N ALA A 20 4.70 -4.18 4.32
CA ALA A 20 5.97 -4.66 3.80
C ALA A 20 5.75 -5.45 2.51
N LEU A 21 6.54 -5.14 1.48
CA LEU A 21 6.46 -5.72 0.15
C LEU A 21 7.65 -6.66 -0.09
N ASN A 22 7.48 -7.60 -1.02
CA ASN A 22 8.58 -8.40 -1.57
C ASN A 22 9.19 -7.76 -2.83
N VAL A 23 8.63 -6.63 -3.28
CA VAL A 23 9.05 -5.87 -4.46
C VAL A 23 9.54 -4.49 -4.05
N ASP A 24 10.16 -3.76 -4.99
CA ASP A 24 10.52 -2.36 -4.78
C ASP A 24 9.25 -1.54 -4.43
N PRO A 25 9.22 -0.83 -3.29
CA PRO A 25 8.08 -0.01 -2.91
C PRO A 25 7.93 1.26 -3.76
N LEU A 26 8.99 1.78 -4.39
CA LEU A 26 8.93 3.06 -5.09
C LEU A 26 7.97 3.05 -6.29
N PRO A 27 8.01 2.03 -7.18
CA PRO A 27 7.05 1.94 -8.27
C PRO A 27 5.61 1.77 -7.77
N VAL A 28 5.40 1.02 -6.70
CA VAL A 28 4.07 0.83 -6.10
C VAL A 28 3.53 2.14 -5.55
N VAL A 29 4.35 2.93 -4.84
CA VAL A 29 3.97 4.26 -4.36
C VAL A 29 3.63 5.19 -5.53
N ALA A 30 4.40 5.15 -6.62
CA ALA A 30 4.12 5.96 -7.81
C ALA A 30 2.76 5.60 -8.43
N ALA A 31 2.45 4.30 -8.58
CA ALA A 31 1.17 3.85 -9.12
C ALA A 31 -0.01 4.17 -8.19
N LEU A 32 0.16 4.04 -6.87
CA LEU A 32 -0.86 4.45 -5.90
C LEU A 32 -1.16 5.95 -6.01
N ARG A 33 -0.11 6.77 -6.21
CA ARG A 33 -0.25 8.22 -6.41
C ARG A 33 -1.00 8.53 -7.70
N GLU A 34 -0.69 7.86 -8.81
CA GLU A 34 -1.41 8.01 -10.08
C GLU A 34 -2.88 7.60 -9.96
N ALA A 35 -3.17 6.60 -9.13
CA ALA A 35 -4.53 6.14 -8.84
C ALA A 35 -5.27 6.97 -7.78
N GLY A 36 -4.68 8.06 -7.27
CA GLY A 36 -5.33 9.01 -6.36
C GLY A 36 -5.07 8.82 -4.86
N ILE A 37 -4.18 7.90 -4.46
CA ILE A 37 -3.75 7.77 -3.05
C ILE A 37 -2.33 8.30 -2.86
N LEU A 38 -2.19 9.26 -1.96
CA LEU A 38 -0.89 9.67 -1.45
C LEU A 38 -0.42 8.73 -0.35
N THR A 39 0.70 8.06 -0.59
CA THR A 39 1.40 7.23 0.39
C THR A 39 2.88 7.58 0.40
N VAL A 40 3.62 7.11 1.41
CA VAL A 40 5.06 7.31 1.50
C VAL A 40 5.80 5.98 1.64
N PRO A 41 6.98 5.85 1.02
CA PRO A 41 7.85 4.73 1.34
C PRO A 41 8.29 4.86 2.82
N ALA A 42 8.36 3.73 3.50
CA ALA A 42 9.03 3.58 4.78
C ALA A 42 10.31 2.78 4.56
N GLY A 43 11.30 2.97 5.45
CA GLY A 43 12.61 2.34 5.31
C GLY A 43 12.54 0.85 4.93
N GLY A 44 13.41 0.45 4.00
CA GLY A 44 13.40 -0.88 3.40
C GLY A 44 12.33 -1.00 2.31
N VAL A 45 11.59 -2.11 2.34
CA VAL A 45 10.60 -2.51 1.32
C VAL A 45 9.16 -2.21 1.77
N ALA A 46 8.93 -1.17 2.55
CA ALA A 46 7.62 -0.91 3.15
C ALA A 46 6.93 0.34 2.60
N ILE A 47 5.60 0.32 2.56
CA ILE A 47 4.74 1.48 2.30
C ILE A 47 3.97 1.81 3.57
N ARG A 48 3.82 3.10 3.90
CA ARG A 48 3.06 3.55 5.06
C ARG A 48 1.75 4.21 4.62
N LEU A 49 0.66 3.74 5.22
CA LEU A 49 -0.67 4.34 5.15
C LEU A 49 -0.90 5.13 6.43
N LEU A 50 -1.26 6.39 6.28
CA LEU A 50 -1.52 7.35 7.36
C LEU A 50 -2.71 8.24 6.94
N PRO A 51 -3.93 7.68 6.81
CA PRO A 51 -5.11 8.51 6.58
C PRO A 51 -5.37 9.42 7.79
N PRO A 52 -6.01 10.59 7.59
CA PRO A 52 -6.45 11.43 8.70
C PRO A 52 -7.52 10.69 9.52
N LEU A 53 -7.62 10.99 10.82
CA LEU A 53 -8.50 10.26 11.75
C LEU A 53 -9.99 10.36 11.43
N ASN A 54 -10.38 11.33 10.63
CA ASN A 54 -11.75 11.55 10.16
C ASN A 54 -12.03 11.00 8.74
N ALA A 55 -11.05 10.36 8.09
CA ALA A 55 -11.26 9.79 6.75
C ALA A 55 -12.00 8.45 6.80
N SER A 56 -12.82 8.22 5.77
CA SER A 56 -13.25 6.88 5.37
C SER A 56 -12.15 6.23 4.55
N VAL A 57 -11.84 4.96 4.83
CA VAL A 57 -10.76 4.22 4.15
C VAL A 57 -11.26 3.32 3.02
N ALA A 58 -12.57 3.25 2.78
CA ALA A 58 -13.15 2.29 1.84
C ALA A 58 -12.64 2.48 0.41
N GLU A 59 -12.63 3.73 -0.08
CA GLU A 59 -12.09 4.08 -1.41
C GLU A 59 -10.58 3.80 -1.49
N SER A 60 -9.83 4.14 -0.44
CA SER A 60 -8.39 3.88 -0.41
C SER A 60 -8.08 2.37 -0.46
N VAL A 61 -8.89 1.54 0.18
CA VAL A 61 -8.77 0.08 0.11
C VAL A 61 -9.10 -0.44 -1.28
N GLN A 62 -10.12 0.12 -1.95
CA GLN A 62 -10.49 -0.27 -3.33
C GLN A 62 -9.37 0.07 -4.33
N ILE A 63 -8.81 1.28 -4.24
CA ILE A 63 -7.69 1.68 -5.11
C ILE A 63 -6.44 0.82 -4.82
N LEU A 64 -6.13 0.55 -3.54
CA LEU A 64 -5.03 -0.34 -3.17
C LEU A 64 -5.22 -1.74 -3.77
N ASP A 65 -6.44 -2.28 -3.68
CA ASP A 65 -6.78 -3.58 -4.27
C ASP A 65 -6.65 -3.59 -5.80
N HIS A 66 -7.09 -2.52 -6.46
CA HIS A 66 -6.97 -2.36 -7.90
C HIS A 66 -5.51 -2.32 -8.38
N VAL A 67 -4.70 -1.47 -7.76
CA VAL A 67 -3.28 -1.30 -8.11
C VAL A 67 -2.51 -2.61 -7.87
N LEU A 68 -2.71 -3.25 -6.71
CA LEU A 68 -2.03 -4.51 -6.40
C LEU A 68 -2.52 -5.68 -7.25
N GLY A 69 -3.80 -5.70 -7.64
CA GLY A 69 -4.37 -6.73 -8.51
C GLY A 69 -3.81 -6.72 -9.93
N GLN A 70 -3.33 -5.57 -10.40
CA GLN A 70 -2.68 -5.42 -11.70
C GLN A 70 -1.15 -5.57 -11.65
N TRP A 71 -0.59 -5.75 -10.44
CA TRP A 71 0.85 -5.73 -10.25
C TRP A 71 1.49 -7.02 -10.79
N LYS A 72 2.36 -6.87 -11.78
CA LYS A 72 3.15 -7.98 -12.32
C LYS A 72 4.37 -8.19 -11.43
N VAL A 73 4.47 -9.37 -10.84
CA VAL A 73 5.68 -9.80 -10.13
C VAL A 73 6.66 -10.26 -11.22
N ALA A 74 7.77 -9.53 -11.37
CA ALA A 74 8.85 -9.86 -12.29
C ALA A 74 9.76 -10.94 -11.70
#